data_AF-A0A9X1HJ41-F1
#
_entry.id   AF-A0A9X1HJ41-F1
#
_cell.length_a   1.000
_cell.length_b   1.000
_cell.length_c   1.000
_cell.angle_alpha   90.00
_cell.angle_beta   90.00
_cell.angle_gamma   90.00
#
_symmetry.space_group_name_H-M   'P 1'
#
loop_
_entity.id
_entity.type
_entity.pdbx_description
1 polymer ?
#
loop_
_entity_poly.entity_id
_entity_poly.type
_entity_poly.pdbx_seq_one_letter_code
_entity_poly.pdbx_strand_id
1 'polypeptide(L)'
;MMLTALISVVGTAVVAQYQDEDRSTIMSWLEEGDEHFGPDSDPSDVIEFYGRKQLGIEYVAGLLDVEPVETLVVTLQGSDCVLYVENSFALALTTLQGSRSWDRFTANLKLIRYREGEIDGYNSRIHYFSDWMKTNEEKGLFKVLHQEPDLPVINQAQFMTANRAAYPKLAESDSLFYLIATREAQLRTHTLYYVPAEKIPEYEKNWKTGDLLGFVSTIDGLDIAHTALIHRDGNRLGFYHASTVGEVMKDPKTIYEYTRDRRNVKGVVVARPLFTDN
;
A
#
# COMPACT_ATOMS: atom_id res chain seq x y z
N MET A 1 1.90 -38.67 -3.29
CA MET A 1 0.93 -38.08 -2.34
C MET A 1 1.59 -36.88 -1.69
N MET A 2 1.41 -35.69 -2.28
CA MET A 2 1.78 -34.44 -1.61
C MET A 2 0.58 -34.03 -0.76
N LEU A 3 0.82 -33.90 0.55
CA LEU A 3 -0.15 -33.41 1.50
C LEU A 3 -0.09 -31.87 1.46
N THR A 4 -1.07 -31.24 0.81
CA THR A 4 -1.30 -29.80 0.93
C THR A 4 -1.78 -29.52 2.35
N ALA A 5 -0.94 -28.87 3.16
CA ALA A 5 -1.34 -28.40 4.49
C ALA A 5 -2.09 -27.07 4.31
N LEU A 6 -3.42 -27.14 4.19
CA LEU A 6 -4.28 -26.00 4.44
C LEU A 6 -4.19 -25.66 5.93
N ILE A 7 -3.40 -24.64 6.28
CA ILE A 7 -3.44 -24.07 7.62
C ILE A 7 -4.76 -23.32 7.74
N SER A 8 -5.75 -23.95 8.37
CA SER A 8 -6.93 -23.24 8.85
C SER A 8 -6.52 -22.41 10.07
N VAL A 9 -6.11 -21.16 9.81
CA VAL A 9 -6.14 -20.15 10.87
C VAL A 9 -7.61 -19.90 11.16
N VAL A 10 -8.13 -20.57 12.19
CA VAL A 10 -9.38 -20.18 12.84
C VAL A 10 -9.06 -18.91 13.62
N GLY A 11 -9.01 -17.78 12.89
CA GLY A 11 -8.81 -16.47 13.46
C GLY A 11 -10.09 -16.04 14.16
N THR A 12 -9.96 -15.57 15.40
CA THR A 12 -10.97 -14.71 16.02
C THR A 12 -11.35 -13.60 15.04
N ALA A 13 -12.65 -13.36 14.84
CA ALA A 13 -13.13 -12.30 13.95
C ALA A 13 -12.39 -10.98 14.23
N VAL A 14 -11.81 -10.40 13.17
CA VAL A 14 -11.14 -9.10 13.29
C VAL A 14 -12.22 -8.05 13.51
N VAL A 15 -12.14 -7.34 14.64
CA VAL A 15 -13.06 -6.22 14.91
C VAL A 15 -12.62 -5.04 14.05
N ALA A 16 -13.41 -4.74 13.02
CA ALA A 16 -13.22 -3.61 12.13
C ALA A 16 -14.37 -2.61 12.30
N GLN A 17 -14.08 -1.31 12.19
CA GLN A 17 -15.10 -0.29 11.95
C GLN A 17 -15.34 -0.13 10.46
N TYR A 18 -16.62 -0.15 10.06
CA TYR A 18 -17.05 -0.03 8.67
C TYR A 18 -18.51 0.42 8.60
N GLN A 19 -18.94 0.91 7.44
CA GLN A 19 -20.35 1.09 7.11
C GLN A 19 -20.89 -0.14 6.38
N ASP A 20 -22.16 -0.50 6.60
CA ASP A 20 -22.77 -1.67 5.96
C ASP A 20 -22.70 -1.63 4.43
N GLU A 21 -22.79 -0.42 3.84
CA GLU A 21 -22.66 -0.20 2.40
C GLU A 21 -21.24 -0.49 1.89
N ASP A 22 -20.21 -0.09 2.64
CA ASP A 22 -18.81 -0.41 2.32
C ASP A 22 -18.59 -1.93 2.33
N ARG A 23 -19.10 -2.60 3.37
CA ARG A 23 -19.04 -4.06 3.48
C ARG A 23 -19.78 -4.73 2.33
N SER A 24 -21.00 -4.30 2.03
CA SER A 24 -21.79 -4.87 0.92
C SER A 24 -21.05 -4.72 -0.42
N THR A 25 -20.43 -3.56 -0.66
CA THR A 25 -19.68 -3.29 -1.89
C THR A 25 -18.42 -4.17 -1.99
N ILE A 26 -17.64 -4.26 -0.91
CA ILE A 26 -16.46 -5.14 -0.84
C ILE A 26 -16.84 -6.60 -1.08
N MET A 27 -17.91 -7.08 -0.46
CA MET A 27 -18.38 -8.45 -0.65
C MET A 27 -18.81 -8.69 -2.11
N SER A 28 -19.51 -7.75 -2.73
CA SER A 28 -19.85 -7.82 -4.16
C SER A 28 -18.61 -7.85 -5.04
N TRP A 29 -17.57 -7.05 -4.76
CA TRP A 29 -16.32 -7.08 -5.52
C TRP A 29 -15.54 -8.38 -5.34
N LEU A 30 -15.55 -8.97 -4.14
CA LEU A 30 -14.96 -10.30 -3.89
C LEU A 30 -15.71 -11.38 -4.66
N GLU A 31 -17.05 -11.27 -4.75
CA GLU A 31 -17.85 -12.17 -5.56
C GLU A 31 -17.49 -12.09 -7.05
N GLU A 32 -17.41 -10.88 -7.60
CA GLU A 32 -17.00 -10.70 -8.99
C GLU A 32 -15.56 -11.17 -9.25
N GLY A 33 -14.64 -10.94 -8.31
CA GLY A 33 -13.24 -11.37 -8.48
C GLY A 33 -13.09 -12.90 -8.50
N ASP A 34 -13.81 -13.62 -7.64
CA ASP A 34 -13.81 -15.09 -7.59
C ASP A 34 -14.39 -15.72 -8.87
N GLU A 35 -15.26 -15.01 -9.59
CA GLU A 35 -15.77 -15.46 -10.90
C GLU A 35 -14.73 -15.31 -12.03
N HIS A 36 -13.79 -14.38 -11.90
CA HIS A 36 -12.78 -14.08 -12.93
C HIS A 36 -11.41 -14.70 -12.64
N PHE A 37 -11.09 -14.92 -11.36
CA PHE A 37 -9.78 -15.32 -10.90
C PHE A 37 -9.87 -16.50 -9.93
N GLY A 38 -8.86 -17.37 -9.98
CA GLY A 38 -8.64 -18.43 -8.99
C GLY A 38 -7.25 -18.35 -8.37
N PRO A 39 -6.91 -19.28 -7.45
CA PRO A 39 -5.65 -19.28 -6.71
C PRO A 39 -4.37 -19.24 -7.56
N ASP A 40 -4.43 -19.73 -8.80
CA ASP A 40 -3.28 -19.78 -9.73
C ASP A 40 -3.19 -18.54 -10.66
N SER A 41 -4.05 -17.54 -10.46
CA SER A 41 -4.04 -16.31 -11.29
C SER A 41 -2.81 -15.46 -11.00
N ASP A 42 -2.33 -14.68 -11.99
CA ASP A 42 -1.24 -13.73 -11.75
C ASP A 42 -1.70 -12.66 -10.74
N PRO A 43 -1.04 -12.51 -9.58
CA PRO A 43 -1.37 -11.50 -8.59
C PRO A 43 -1.51 -10.08 -9.15
N SER A 44 -0.74 -9.76 -10.18
CA SER A 44 -0.73 -8.45 -10.82
C SER A 44 -2.05 -8.15 -11.54
N ASP A 45 -2.64 -9.16 -12.18
CA ASP A 45 -3.94 -9.02 -12.89
C ASP A 45 -5.09 -8.85 -11.89
N VAL A 46 -5.05 -9.59 -10.77
CA VAL A 46 -6.07 -9.48 -9.71
C VAL A 46 -5.99 -8.12 -9.02
N ILE A 47 -4.79 -7.61 -8.74
CA ILE A 47 -4.60 -6.27 -8.17
C ILE A 47 -5.09 -5.18 -9.12
N GLU A 48 -4.85 -5.31 -10.43
CA GLU A 48 -5.36 -4.31 -11.38
C GLU A 48 -6.89 -4.30 -11.42
N PHE A 49 -7.52 -5.47 -11.40
CA PHE A 49 -8.98 -5.57 -11.35
C PHE A 49 -9.55 -4.80 -10.16
N TYR A 50 -9.02 -5.02 -8.95
CA TYR A 50 -9.46 -4.30 -7.75
C TYR A 50 -9.03 -2.84 -7.71
N GLY A 51 -7.89 -2.52 -8.33
CA GLY A 51 -7.45 -1.14 -8.55
C GLY A 51 -8.44 -0.36 -9.42
N ARG A 52 -9.08 -1.02 -10.40
CA ARG A 52 -10.11 -0.40 -11.26
C ARG A 52 -11.48 -0.30 -10.60
N LYS A 53 -11.84 -1.25 -9.73
CA LYS A 53 -13.11 -1.22 -8.98
C LYS A 53 -13.26 0.03 -8.12
N GLN A 54 -12.13 0.60 -7.68
CA GLN A 54 -12.10 1.80 -6.85
C GLN A 54 -12.14 3.12 -7.65
N LEU A 55 -12.13 3.10 -8.98
CA LEU A 55 -12.19 4.33 -9.79
C LEU A 55 -13.45 5.15 -9.46
N GLY A 56 -13.28 6.45 -9.26
CA GLY A 56 -14.37 7.36 -8.88
C GLY A 56 -14.56 7.55 -7.38
N ILE A 57 -13.84 6.80 -6.52
CA ILE A 57 -13.89 7.06 -5.07
C ILE A 57 -13.17 8.38 -4.77
N GLU A 58 -13.87 9.31 -4.11
CA GLU A 58 -13.37 10.63 -3.75
C GLU A 58 -12.14 10.57 -2.83
N TYR A 59 -11.23 11.52 -3.03
CA TYR A 59 -10.04 11.63 -2.19
C TYR A 59 -10.38 12.25 -0.84
N VAL A 60 -10.07 11.54 0.25
CA VAL A 60 -10.25 12.03 1.62
C VAL A 60 -9.04 11.62 2.46
N ALA A 61 -8.31 12.61 2.97
CA ALA A 61 -7.17 12.37 3.86
C ALA A 61 -7.60 12.13 5.31
N GLY A 62 -6.80 11.37 6.07
CA GLY A 62 -6.96 11.25 7.52
C GLY A 62 -8.11 10.34 7.97
N LEU A 63 -8.64 9.51 7.06
CA LEU A 63 -9.75 8.58 7.35
C LEU A 63 -9.42 7.59 8.49
N LEU A 64 -8.14 7.24 8.68
CA LEU A 64 -7.70 6.32 9.73
C LEU A 64 -7.37 7.01 11.06
N ASP A 65 -7.49 8.33 11.14
CA ASP A 65 -7.11 9.13 12.32
C ASP A 65 -8.30 9.67 13.10
N VAL A 66 -9.52 9.24 12.75
CA VAL A 66 -10.77 9.65 13.39
C VAL A 66 -10.93 9.04 14.78
N GLU A 67 -10.67 7.74 14.92
CA GLU A 67 -10.91 7.02 16.17
C GLU A 67 -9.86 7.33 17.25
N PRO A 68 -10.28 7.49 18.52
CA PRO A 68 -9.37 7.79 19.63
C PRO A 68 -8.43 6.62 19.94
N VAL A 69 -8.88 5.38 19.69
CA VAL A 69 -8.09 4.15 19.84
C VAL A 69 -7.82 3.58 18.46
N GLU A 70 -6.57 3.19 18.21
CA GLU A 70 -6.19 2.57 16.95
C GLU A 70 -7.02 1.30 16.72
N THR A 71 -7.79 1.30 15.63
CA THR A 71 -8.74 0.26 15.26
C THR A 71 -8.64 0.05 13.75
N LEU A 72 -8.90 -1.18 13.26
CA LEU A 72 -8.99 -1.42 11.84
C LEU A 72 -10.21 -0.69 11.26
N VAL A 73 -9.99 0.36 10.48
CA VAL A 73 -11.04 1.04 9.72
C VAL A 73 -11.07 0.53 8.29
N VAL A 74 -12.24 0.08 7.83
CA VAL A 74 -12.51 -0.24 6.43
C VAL A 74 -13.52 0.78 5.92
N THR A 75 -13.17 1.52 4.88
CA THR A 75 -14.11 2.45 4.25
C THR A 75 -13.89 2.58 2.76
N LEU A 76 -14.99 2.81 2.03
CA LEU A 76 -15.02 3.22 0.61
C LEU A 76 -15.73 4.57 0.43
N GLN A 77 -16.09 5.26 1.53
CA GLN A 77 -16.70 6.60 1.50
C GLN A 77 -15.71 7.71 1.08
N GLY A 78 -14.44 7.34 0.98
CA GLY A 78 -13.34 8.11 0.46
C GLY A 78 -12.09 7.25 0.47
N SER A 79 -11.03 7.73 -0.15
CA SER A 79 -9.75 7.03 -0.16
C SER A 79 -8.58 8.02 -0.16
N ASP A 80 -7.43 7.56 0.28
CA ASP A 80 -6.16 8.23 0.00
C ASP A 80 -5.25 7.28 -0.77
N CYS A 81 -4.05 7.75 -1.14
CA CYS A 81 -3.16 6.95 -1.97
C CYS A 81 -2.73 5.63 -1.33
N VAL A 82 -2.67 5.56 0.01
CA VAL A 82 -2.29 4.36 0.75
C VAL A 82 -3.49 3.43 0.90
N LEU A 83 -4.65 3.95 1.31
CA LEU A 83 -5.89 3.17 1.42
C LEU A 83 -6.25 2.50 0.09
N TYR A 84 -6.10 3.23 -1.01
CA TYR A 84 -6.30 2.70 -2.36
C TYR A 84 -5.45 1.45 -2.64
N VAL A 85 -4.15 1.53 -2.34
CA VAL A 85 -3.21 0.42 -2.53
C VAL A 85 -3.53 -0.73 -1.57
N GLU A 86 -3.73 -0.44 -0.29
CA GLU A 86 -3.99 -1.46 0.73
C GLU A 86 -5.27 -2.23 0.44
N ASN A 87 -6.36 -1.55 0.05
CA ASN A 87 -7.61 -2.18 -0.32
C ASN A 87 -7.43 -3.09 -1.55
N SER A 88 -6.74 -2.63 -2.60
CA SER A 88 -6.47 -3.45 -3.80
C SER A 88 -5.69 -4.71 -3.46
N PHE A 89 -4.64 -4.60 -2.62
CA PHE A 89 -3.84 -5.74 -2.20
C PHE A 89 -4.63 -6.69 -1.30
N ALA A 90 -5.40 -6.19 -0.34
CA ALA A 90 -6.20 -7.01 0.56
C ALA A 90 -7.28 -7.79 -0.19
N LEU A 91 -8.01 -7.15 -1.11
CA LEU A 91 -8.99 -7.79 -1.98
C LEU A 91 -8.35 -8.87 -2.86
N ALA A 92 -7.24 -8.54 -3.52
CA ALA A 92 -6.54 -9.49 -4.38
C ALA A 92 -6.04 -10.72 -3.62
N LEU A 93 -5.44 -10.51 -2.45
CA LEU A 93 -4.98 -11.60 -1.60
C LEU A 93 -6.15 -12.49 -1.13
N THR A 94 -7.30 -11.90 -0.80
CA THR A 94 -8.50 -12.66 -0.40
C THR A 94 -9.01 -13.55 -1.53
N THR A 95 -9.06 -13.02 -2.75
CA THR A 95 -9.49 -13.77 -3.94
C THR A 95 -8.51 -14.88 -4.32
N LEU A 96 -7.21 -14.60 -4.27
CA LEU A 96 -6.17 -15.60 -4.55
C LEU A 96 -6.09 -16.71 -3.48
N GLN A 97 -6.59 -16.45 -2.27
CA GLN A 97 -6.82 -17.47 -1.25
C GLN A 97 -8.11 -18.28 -1.49
N GLY A 98 -8.83 -18.07 -2.59
CA GLY A 98 -10.10 -18.73 -2.91
C GLY A 98 -11.21 -18.37 -1.91
N SER A 99 -11.16 -17.16 -1.35
CA SER A 99 -12.09 -16.71 -0.30
C SER A 99 -12.92 -15.53 -0.77
N ARG A 100 -14.19 -15.52 -0.36
CA ARG A 100 -15.12 -14.39 -0.54
C ARG A 100 -15.57 -13.84 0.82
N SER A 101 -14.78 -14.07 1.87
CA SER A 101 -15.18 -13.78 3.25
C SER A 101 -14.75 -12.39 3.69
N TRP A 102 -15.69 -11.67 4.32
CA TRP A 102 -15.40 -10.42 5.04
C TRP A 102 -14.29 -10.58 6.07
N ASP A 103 -14.32 -11.67 6.84
CA ASP A 103 -13.32 -11.94 7.88
C ASP A 103 -11.95 -12.20 7.26
N ARG A 104 -11.90 -12.82 6.07
CA ARG A 104 -10.64 -13.03 5.36
C ARG A 104 -10.09 -11.72 4.81
N PHE A 105 -10.95 -10.89 4.21
CA PHE A 105 -10.57 -9.57 3.72
C PHE A 105 -10.04 -8.68 4.84
N THR A 106 -10.76 -8.58 5.96
CA THR A 106 -10.31 -7.77 7.11
C THR A 106 -9.05 -8.31 7.75
N ALA A 107 -8.86 -9.63 7.80
CA ALA A 107 -7.60 -10.24 8.22
C ALA A 107 -6.43 -9.88 7.29
N ASN A 108 -6.63 -9.89 5.98
CA ASN A 108 -5.60 -9.51 5.00
C ASN A 108 -5.29 -8.01 5.06
N LEU A 109 -6.31 -7.16 5.21
CA LEU A 109 -6.09 -5.72 5.39
C LEU A 109 -5.33 -5.43 6.69
N LYS A 110 -5.68 -6.11 7.80
CA LYS A 110 -4.93 -6.04 9.06
C LYS A 110 -3.48 -6.46 8.87
N LEU A 111 -3.27 -7.60 8.20
CA LEU A 111 -1.95 -8.13 7.87
C LEU A 111 -1.11 -7.11 7.11
N ILE A 112 -1.68 -6.42 6.12
CA ILE A 112 -0.96 -5.45 5.29
C ILE A 112 -0.63 -4.15 6.04
N ARG A 113 -1.62 -3.59 6.74
CA ARG A 113 -1.56 -2.25 7.33
C ARG A 113 -0.76 -2.18 8.64
N TYR A 114 -0.74 -3.27 9.39
CA TYR A 114 -0.13 -3.32 10.71
C TYR A 114 1.12 -4.20 10.71
N ARG A 115 2.09 -3.81 11.55
CA ARG A 115 3.30 -4.60 11.77
C ARG A 115 2.92 -5.95 12.39
N GLU A 116 3.50 -7.03 11.87
CA GLU A 116 3.17 -8.40 12.27
C GLU A 116 1.68 -8.77 12.11
N GLY A 117 0.89 -7.92 11.45
CA GLY A 117 -0.56 -8.08 11.35
C GLY A 117 -1.29 -7.87 12.69
N GLU A 118 -0.70 -7.18 13.66
CA GLU A 118 -1.30 -6.97 14.98
C GLU A 118 -1.54 -5.50 15.30
N ILE A 119 -2.71 -5.21 15.88
CA ILE A 119 -3.10 -3.86 16.28
C ILE A 119 -2.71 -3.65 17.74
N ASP A 120 -1.57 -2.99 17.93
CA ASP A 120 -1.04 -2.61 19.25
C ASP A 120 -0.79 -1.09 19.29
N GLY A 121 -1.89 -0.34 19.26
CA GLY A 121 -1.88 1.12 19.27
C GLY A 121 -1.32 1.75 17.98
N TYR A 122 -1.23 3.08 17.97
CA TYR A 122 -0.91 3.87 16.77
C TYR A 122 0.45 3.50 16.13
N ASN A 123 1.45 3.11 16.93
CA ASN A 123 2.78 2.74 16.44
C ASN A 123 2.81 1.37 15.73
N SER A 124 1.79 0.53 15.91
CA SER A 124 1.68 -0.73 15.17
C SER A 124 1.26 -0.52 13.71
N ARG A 125 0.54 0.56 13.41
CA ARG A 125 0.25 0.97 12.03
C ARG A 125 1.52 1.43 11.34
N ILE A 126 1.74 0.99 10.11
CA ILE A 126 2.96 1.30 9.37
C ILE A 126 2.79 2.63 8.62
N HIS A 127 3.32 3.73 9.17
CA HIS A 127 3.08 5.09 8.64
C HIS A 127 4.03 5.52 7.52
N TYR A 128 5.27 5.02 7.53
CA TYR A 128 6.26 5.31 6.49
C TYR A 128 6.15 4.28 5.37
N PHE A 129 5.96 4.70 4.13
CA PHE A 129 5.68 3.74 3.07
C PHE A 129 6.90 2.89 2.70
N SER A 130 8.13 3.37 2.92
CA SER A 130 9.33 2.52 2.79
C SER A 130 9.34 1.38 3.82
N ASP A 131 8.86 1.64 5.03
CA ASP A 131 8.66 0.63 6.08
C ASP A 131 7.53 -0.33 5.71
N TRP A 132 6.44 0.19 5.14
CA TRP A 132 5.32 -0.63 4.65
C TRP A 132 5.80 -1.57 3.55
N MET A 133 6.62 -1.07 2.61
CA MET A 133 7.20 -1.87 1.54
C MET A 133 8.07 -2.98 2.08
N LYS A 134 9.03 -2.63 2.95
CA LYS A 134 9.93 -3.58 3.57
C LYS A 134 9.19 -4.65 4.38
N THR A 135 8.28 -4.22 5.25
CA THR A 135 7.54 -5.11 6.15
C THR A 135 6.65 -6.08 5.37
N ASN A 136 6.03 -5.65 4.27
CA ASN A 136 5.17 -6.51 3.47
C ASN A 136 5.93 -7.37 2.44
N GLU A 137 7.13 -6.97 2.02
CA GLU A 137 8.06 -7.85 1.32
C GLU A 137 8.58 -8.98 2.23
N GLU A 138 8.92 -8.69 3.49
CA GLU A 138 9.31 -9.70 4.49
C GLU A 138 8.18 -10.73 4.75
N LYS A 139 6.91 -10.31 4.59
CA LYS A 139 5.73 -11.19 4.65
C LYS A 139 5.46 -11.97 3.35
N GLY A 140 6.28 -11.81 2.31
CA GLY A 140 6.13 -12.52 1.03
C GLY A 140 5.02 -11.99 0.12
N LEU A 141 4.45 -10.81 0.41
CA LEU A 141 3.31 -10.28 -0.36
C LEU A 141 3.74 -9.77 -1.74
N PHE A 142 4.95 -9.22 -1.83
CA PHE A 142 5.54 -8.74 -3.08
C PHE A 142 7.06 -8.75 -2.97
N LYS A 143 7.72 -8.47 -4.09
CA LYS A 143 9.16 -8.22 -4.16
C LYS A 143 9.45 -6.83 -4.70
N VAL A 144 10.31 -6.09 -4.02
CA VAL A 144 10.80 -4.79 -4.48
C VAL A 144 11.76 -5.01 -5.66
N LEU A 145 11.55 -4.23 -6.72
CA LEU A 145 12.36 -4.27 -7.94
C LEU A 145 13.53 -3.27 -7.84
N HIS A 146 14.53 -3.45 -8.70
CA HIS A 146 15.63 -2.51 -8.91
C HIS A 146 16.40 -2.15 -7.63
N GLN A 147 16.88 -3.19 -6.93
CA GLN A 147 17.63 -3.07 -5.67
C GLN A 147 19.16 -3.19 -5.90
N GLU A 148 19.65 -2.62 -7.00
CA GLU A 148 21.07 -2.61 -7.35
C GLU A 148 21.85 -1.49 -6.60
N PRO A 149 23.10 -1.74 -6.15
CA PRO A 149 23.90 -0.76 -5.39
C PRO A 149 24.32 0.53 -6.10
N ASP A 150 24.15 0.63 -7.41
CA ASP A 150 24.48 1.84 -8.19
C ASP A 150 23.32 2.84 -8.27
N LEU A 151 22.15 2.47 -7.76
CA LEU A 151 21.02 3.36 -7.57
C LEU A 151 21.14 4.14 -6.25
N PRO A 152 20.52 5.33 -6.14
CA PRO A 152 20.46 6.04 -4.88
C PRO A 152 19.51 5.36 -3.89
N VAL A 153 19.76 5.62 -2.60
CA VAL A 153 19.01 5.05 -1.49
C VAL A 153 17.98 6.03 -0.91
N ILE A 154 16.87 5.50 -0.41
CA ILE A 154 15.90 6.20 0.42
C ILE A 154 16.39 6.08 1.87
N ASN A 155 16.80 7.19 2.47
CA ASN A 155 17.35 7.22 3.83
C ASN A 155 16.79 8.37 4.69
N GLN A 156 15.63 8.91 4.29
CA GLN A 156 14.97 10.02 4.97
C GLN A 156 13.64 9.53 5.57
N ALA A 157 13.65 9.31 6.89
CA ALA A 157 12.46 8.99 7.67
C ALA A 157 12.60 9.72 9.00
N GLN A 158 11.98 10.89 9.10
CA GLN A 158 11.95 11.74 10.31
C GLN A 158 10.77 12.74 10.32
N PHE A 159 9.90 12.70 9.31
CA PHE A 159 8.87 13.70 9.13
C PHE A 159 7.90 13.78 10.32
N MET A 160 7.43 12.66 10.84
CA MET A 160 6.46 12.64 11.94
C MET A 160 7.03 13.25 13.22
N THR A 161 8.23 12.85 13.64
CA THR A 161 8.83 13.43 14.86
C THR A 161 9.27 14.88 14.67
N ALA A 162 9.77 15.25 13.49
CA ALA A 162 10.12 16.63 13.17
C ALA A 162 8.88 17.53 13.10
N ASN A 163 7.72 16.98 12.78
CA ASN A 163 6.44 17.68 12.67
C ASN A 163 5.42 17.19 13.69
N ARG A 164 5.86 16.86 14.92
CA ARG A 164 5.04 16.25 15.99
C ARG A 164 3.65 16.90 16.16
N ALA A 165 3.58 18.23 16.09
CA ALA A 165 2.34 18.98 16.27
C ALA A 165 1.27 18.73 15.18
N ALA A 166 1.65 18.22 14.00
CA ALA A 166 0.74 17.90 12.92
C ALA A 166 -0.04 16.59 13.14
N TYR A 167 0.34 15.80 14.15
CA TYR A 167 -0.23 14.48 14.43
C TYR A 167 -0.84 14.48 15.84
N PRO A 168 -2.16 14.67 16.02
CA PRO A 168 -2.78 14.81 17.34
C PRO A 168 -2.41 13.69 18.32
N LYS A 169 -2.48 12.42 17.87
CA LYS A 169 -2.09 11.24 18.66
C LYS A 169 -0.63 11.31 19.15
N LEU A 170 0.27 11.89 18.36
CA LEU A 170 1.70 12.04 18.66
C LEU A 170 2.01 13.30 19.49
N ALA A 171 1.29 14.40 19.23
CA ALA A 171 1.46 15.67 19.92
C ALA A 171 1.27 15.49 21.43
N GLU A 172 0.29 14.68 21.83
CA GLU A 172 -0.13 14.52 23.21
C GLU A 172 0.56 13.36 23.96
N SER A 173 1.44 12.59 23.30
CA SER A 173 2.05 11.38 23.89
C SER A 173 3.56 11.31 23.66
N ASP A 174 4.34 11.56 24.73
CA ASP A 174 5.80 11.41 24.71
C ASP A 174 6.23 9.95 24.48
N SER A 175 5.53 8.99 25.09
CA SER A 175 5.82 7.57 24.89
C SER A 175 5.66 7.16 23.43
N LEU A 176 4.58 7.60 22.78
CA LEU A 176 4.37 7.36 21.35
C LEU A 176 5.42 8.08 20.49
N PHE A 177 5.79 9.30 20.87
CA PHE A 177 6.87 10.04 20.21
C PHE A 177 8.18 9.26 20.22
N TYR A 178 8.60 8.70 21.36
CA TYR A 178 9.84 7.91 21.43
C TYR A 178 9.76 6.61 20.63
N LEU A 179 8.58 5.96 20.59
CA LEU A 179 8.38 4.78 19.76
C LEU A 179 8.56 5.10 18.26
N ILE A 180 7.89 6.16 17.77
CA ILE A 180 8.02 6.61 16.38
C ILE A 180 9.45 7.07 16.07
N ALA A 181 10.10 7.82 16.97
CA ALA A 181 11.49 8.24 16.81
C ALA A 181 12.46 7.05 16.68
N THR A 182 12.22 5.99 17.44
CA THR A 182 12.99 4.75 17.36
C THR A 182 12.80 4.07 16.01
N ARG A 183 11.56 4.04 15.49
CA ARG A 183 11.26 3.49 14.15
C ARG A 183 11.92 4.29 13.04
N GLU A 184 11.79 5.60 13.08
CA GLU A 184 12.46 6.51 12.15
C GLU A 184 13.98 6.30 12.14
N ALA A 185 14.61 6.15 13.31
CA ALA A 185 16.04 5.85 13.41
C ALA A 185 16.41 4.51 12.77
N GLN A 186 15.60 3.47 12.99
CA GLN A 186 15.79 2.17 12.34
C GLN A 186 15.65 2.28 10.82
N LEU A 187 14.63 2.97 10.31
CA LEU A 187 14.40 3.12 8.88
C LEU A 187 15.55 3.81 8.16
N ARG A 188 16.17 4.83 8.77
CA ARG A 188 17.35 5.50 8.20
C ARG A 188 18.59 4.60 8.08
N THR A 189 18.63 3.45 8.76
CA THR A 189 19.70 2.45 8.62
C THR A 189 19.41 1.38 7.58
N HIS A 190 18.18 1.30 7.08
CA HIS A 190 17.80 0.33 6.06
C HIS A 190 18.10 0.86 4.67
N THR A 191 18.58 -0.02 3.81
CA THR A 191 18.86 0.29 2.42
C THR A 191 17.65 -0.07 1.56
N LEU A 192 17.01 0.94 0.97
CA LEU A 192 15.99 0.78 -0.05
C LEU A 192 16.39 1.63 -1.25
N TYR A 193 16.66 1.00 -2.39
CA TYR A 193 17.06 1.71 -3.60
C TYR A 193 15.85 2.20 -4.40
N TYR A 194 16.01 3.30 -5.12
CA TYR A 194 14.99 3.84 -6.00
C TYR A 194 15.55 4.20 -7.38
N VAL A 195 14.67 4.19 -8.39
CA VAL A 195 14.99 4.64 -9.74
C VAL A 195 14.83 6.16 -9.82
N PRO A 196 15.91 6.93 -10.05
CA PRO A 196 15.82 8.38 -10.24
C PRO A 196 14.91 8.76 -11.41
N ALA A 197 14.31 9.95 -11.33
CA ALA A 197 13.39 10.45 -12.36
C ALA A 197 13.97 10.35 -13.78
N GLU A 198 15.24 10.71 -13.96
CA GLU A 198 15.95 10.68 -15.23
C GLU A 198 16.21 9.27 -15.78
N LYS A 199 16.27 8.25 -14.91
CA LYS A 199 16.49 6.86 -15.30
C LYS A 199 15.19 6.11 -15.61
N ILE A 200 14.02 6.64 -15.24
CA ILE A 200 12.71 5.97 -15.44
C ILE A 200 12.52 5.39 -16.85
N PRO A 201 12.81 6.12 -17.96
CA PRO A 201 12.62 5.59 -19.32
C PRO A 201 13.43 4.31 -19.62
N GLU A 202 14.57 4.09 -18.93
CA GLU A 202 15.40 2.90 -19.10
C GLU A 202 14.82 1.68 -18.38
N TYR A 203 14.11 1.91 -17.28
CA TYR A 203 13.60 0.90 -16.36
C TYR A 203 12.14 0.52 -16.61
N GLU A 204 11.32 1.41 -17.19
CA GLU A 204 9.87 1.21 -17.35
C GLU A 204 9.48 0.00 -18.21
N LYS A 205 10.39 -0.48 -19.06
CA LYS A 205 10.23 -1.73 -19.82
C LYS A 205 10.10 -2.98 -18.94
N ASN A 206 10.61 -2.91 -17.70
CA ASN A 206 10.57 -4.02 -16.74
C ASN A 206 9.32 -3.99 -15.86
N TRP A 207 8.55 -2.90 -15.91
CA TRP A 207 7.34 -2.72 -15.10
C TRP A 207 6.09 -3.18 -15.85
N LYS A 208 5.10 -3.63 -15.09
CA LYS A 208 3.89 -4.27 -15.61
C LYS A 208 2.66 -3.71 -14.92
N THR A 209 1.51 -3.92 -15.55
CA THR A 209 0.21 -3.72 -14.90
C THR A 209 0.19 -4.47 -13.56
N GLY A 210 -0.37 -3.84 -12.51
CA GLY A 210 -0.47 -4.41 -11.17
C GLY A 210 0.76 -4.21 -10.28
N ASP A 211 1.90 -3.79 -10.83
CA ASP A 211 3.05 -3.41 -10.00
C ASP A 211 2.69 -2.22 -9.09
N LEU A 212 3.13 -2.27 -7.84
CA LEU A 212 3.04 -1.17 -6.88
C LEU A 212 4.06 -0.10 -7.24
N LEU A 213 3.64 1.17 -7.16
CA LEU A 213 4.47 2.34 -7.42
C LEU A 213 4.48 3.28 -6.21
N GLY A 214 5.67 3.60 -5.70
CA GLY A 214 5.90 4.65 -4.71
C GLY A 214 6.71 5.80 -5.31
N PHE A 215 6.21 7.03 -5.20
CA PHE A 215 6.90 8.24 -5.63
C PHE A 215 7.80 8.76 -4.52
N VAL A 216 9.11 8.69 -4.73
CA VAL A 216 10.12 9.05 -3.72
C VAL A 216 10.16 10.55 -3.53
N SER A 217 10.04 10.98 -2.28
CA SER A 217 9.87 12.39 -1.91
C SER A 217 11.18 13.19 -1.94
N THR A 218 11.10 14.50 -2.17
CA THR A 218 12.18 15.46 -1.87
C THR A 218 11.95 16.25 -0.58
N ILE A 219 10.80 16.06 0.08
CA ILE A 219 10.45 16.72 1.34
C ILE A 219 11.31 16.12 2.45
N ASP A 220 12.00 16.99 3.20
CA ASP A 220 12.90 16.59 4.28
C ASP A 220 12.20 15.68 5.30
N GLY A 221 12.81 14.52 5.55
CA GLY A 221 12.31 13.53 6.50
C GLY A 221 11.16 12.67 6.00
N LEU A 222 10.57 12.92 4.82
CA LEU A 222 9.53 12.10 4.23
C LEU A 222 10.13 11.20 3.14
N ASP A 223 9.89 9.89 3.22
CA ASP A 223 10.44 8.88 2.31
C ASP A 223 9.69 8.86 0.96
N ILE A 224 8.38 8.62 1.01
CA ILE A 224 7.49 8.46 -0.15
C ILE A 224 6.38 9.51 -0.04
N ALA A 225 6.19 10.28 -1.11
CA ALA A 225 5.21 11.36 -1.15
C ALA A 225 3.83 10.91 -1.65
N HIS A 226 3.77 9.85 -2.45
CA HIS A 226 2.54 9.38 -3.09
C HIS A 226 2.67 7.93 -3.52
N THR A 227 1.56 7.19 -3.58
CA THR A 227 1.52 5.78 -4.00
C THR A 227 0.46 5.54 -5.07
N ALA A 228 0.67 4.50 -5.88
CA ALA A 228 -0.13 4.21 -7.05
C ALA A 228 0.01 2.74 -7.48
N LEU A 229 -0.85 2.30 -8.41
CA LEU A 229 -0.74 1.01 -9.08
C LEU A 229 -0.45 1.24 -10.57
N ILE A 230 0.58 0.58 -11.09
CA ILE A 230 0.95 0.69 -12.51
C ILE A 230 -0.14 0.05 -13.37
N HIS A 231 -0.48 0.70 -14.48
CA HIS A 231 -1.38 0.17 -15.49
C HIS A 231 -0.81 0.43 -16.88
N ARG A 232 -0.74 -0.64 -17.68
CA ARG A 232 -0.26 -0.59 -19.05
C ARG A 232 -1.44 -0.52 -20.02
N ASP A 233 -1.42 0.49 -20.88
CA ASP A 233 -2.40 0.70 -21.95
C ASP A 233 -1.68 0.64 -23.31
N GLY A 234 -1.71 -0.56 -23.92
CA GLY A 234 -0.88 -0.88 -25.07
C GLY A 234 0.62 -0.69 -24.77
N ASN A 235 1.26 0.23 -25.50
CA ASN A 235 2.69 0.54 -25.29
C ASN A 235 2.93 1.58 -24.19
N ARG A 236 1.89 2.25 -23.69
CA ARG A 236 2.02 3.33 -22.72
C ARG A 236 1.93 2.77 -21.31
N LEU A 237 2.91 3.12 -20.47
CA LEU A 237 2.87 2.84 -19.04
C LEU A 237 2.32 4.05 -18.28
N GLY A 238 1.13 3.86 -17.70
CA GLY A 238 0.48 4.81 -16.81
C GLY A 238 0.28 4.21 -15.42
N PHE A 239 -0.60 4.81 -14.64
CA PHE A 239 -0.93 4.33 -13.31
C PHE A 239 -2.31 4.82 -12.87
N TYR A 240 -2.88 4.09 -11.93
CA TYR A 240 -4.06 4.49 -11.17
C TYR A 240 -3.63 4.97 -9.79
N HIS A 241 -4.28 6.00 -9.27
CA HIS A 241 -4.02 6.54 -7.94
C HIS A 241 -5.22 7.29 -7.39
N ALA A 242 -5.33 7.38 -6.06
CA ALA A 242 -6.19 8.37 -5.41
C ALA A 242 -5.54 9.76 -5.56
N SER A 243 -6.09 10.61 -6.42
CA SER A 243 -5.55 11.94 -6.70
C SER A 243 -5.99 12.95 -5.65
N THR A 244 -5.06 13.72 -5.10
CA THR A 244 -5.37 14.77 -4.10
C THR A 244 -6.27 15.90 -4.63
N VAL A 245 -6.55 15.93 -5.94
CA VAL A 245 -7.34 16.97 -6.62
C VAL A 245 -8.70 16.41 -7.11
N GLY A 246 -9.10 15.22 -6.65
CA GLY A 246 -10.40 14.65 -7.02
C GLY A 246 -10.58 13.26 -6.44
N GLU A 247 -10.46 12.25 -7.28
CA GLU A 247 -10.86 10.88 -7.00
C GLU A 247 -9.75 9.87 -7.33
N VAL A 248 -10.01 8.59 -7.06
CA VAL A 248 -9.25 7.49 -7.63
C VAL A 248 -9.43 7.49 -9.15
N MET A 249 -8.34 7.73 -9.87
CA MET A 249 -8.37 7.95 -11.32
C MET A 249 -7.15 7.35 -12.02
N LYS A 250 -7.26 7.21 -13.35
CA LYS A 250 -6.10 7.02 -14.24
C LYS A 250 -5.45 8.37 -14.47
N ASP A 251 -4.19 8.52 -14.09
CA ASP A 251 -3.51 9.80 -14.32
C ASP A 251 -3.30 10.02 -15.83
N PRO A 252 -3.56 11.24 -16.36
CA PRO A 252 -3.37 11.54 -17.77
C PRO A 252 -1.90 11.64 -18.19
N LYS A 253 -0.94 11.65 -17.25
CA LYS A 253 0.51 11.63 -17.50
C LYS A 253 1.07 10.22 -17.44
N THR A 254 2.25 10.03 -18.02
CA THR A 254 3.08 8.85 -17.75
C THR A 254 3.74 8.94 -16.39
N ILE A 255 4.30 7.82 -15.89
CA ILE A 255 5.08 7.80 -14.65
C ILE A 255 6.26 8.78 -14.73
N TYR A 256 6.97 8.81 -15.86
CA TYR A 256 8.09 9.72 -16.10
C TYR A 256 7.67 11.19 -16.04
N GLU A 257 6.64 11.58 -16.80
CA GLU A 257 6.13 12.96 -16.82
C GLU A 257 5.61 13.40 -15.45
N TYR A 258 4.86 12.53 -14.76
CA TYR A 258 4.34 12.82 -13.43
C TYR A 258 5.45 13.08 -12.41
N THR A 259 6.52 12.29 -12.48
CA THR A 259 7.69 12.38 -11.59
C THR A 259 8.47 13.67 -11.86
N ARG A 260 8.80 13.96 -13.12
CA ARG A 260 9.61 15.14 -13.50
C ARG A 260 8.90 16.46 -13.24
N ASP A 261 7.59 16.51 -13.42
CA ASP A 261 6.81 17.75 -13.29
C ASP A 261 6.57 18.17 -11.83
N ARG A 262 6.95 17.34 -10.85
CA ARG A 262 6.71 17.56 -9.42
C ARG A 262 7.99 17.82 -8.66
N ARG A 263 8.09 19.01 -8.07
CA ARG A 263 9.25 19.41 -7.25
C ARG A 263 9.41 18.57 -5.98
N ASN A 264 8.31 18.00 -5.48
CA ASN A 264 8.30 17.17 -4.27
C ASN A 264 8.64 15.68 -4.54
N VAL A 265 9.01 15.31 -5.77
CA VAL A 265 9.32 13.92 -6.15
C VAL A 265 10.67 13.86 -6.88
N LYS A 266 11.52 12.89 -6.55
CA LYS A 266 12.86 12.69 -7.16
C LYS A 266 13.05 11.38 -7.90
N GLY A 267 12.10 10.46 -7.82
CA GLY A 267 12.19 9.15 -8.45
C GLY A 267 11.09 8.23 -7.98
N VAL A 268 11.24 6.94 -8.25
CA VAL A 268 10.23 5.93 -7.94
C VAL A 268 10.84 4.67 -7.38
N VAL A 269 10.12 4.03 -6.48
CA VAL A 269 10.35 2.64 -6.05
C VAL A 269 9.19 1.80 -6.56
N VAL A 270 9.48 0.59 -7.04
CA VAL A 270 8.48 -0.30 -7.65
C VAL A 270 8.55 -1.67 -7.01
N ALA A 271 7.40 -2.29 -6.75
CA ALA A 271 7.33 -3.67 -6.27
C ALA A 271 6.36 -4.50 -7.11
N ARG A 272 6.68 -5.78 -7.28
CA ARG A 272 5.84 -6.73 -8.00
C ARG A 272 5.12 -7.66 -7.03
N PRO A 273 3.77 -7.72 -7.06
CA PRO A 273 2.99 -8.68 -6.30
C PRO A 273 3.45 -10.13 -6.55
N LEU A 274 3.54 -10.92 -5.48
CA LEU A 274 3.92 -12.33 -5.54
C LEU A 274 2.98 -13.22 -4.73
N PHE A 275 2.55 -12.75 -3.55
CA PHE A 275 1.72 -13.50 -2.58
C PHE A 275 2.19 -14.94 -2.35
N THR A 276 3.47 -15.11 -2.03
CA THR A 276 4.02 -16.42 -1.69
C THR A 276 3.72 -16.76 -0.23
N ASP A 277 3.35 -18.01 0.04
CA ASP A 277 3.31 -18.53 1.41
C ASP A 277 4.74 -18.51 2.00
N ASN A 278 5.00 -17.65 2.97
CA ASN A 278 6.23 -17.63 3.77
C ASN A 278 6.04 -18.42 5.07
#